data_AF-A0A7X9GXK2-F1
#
_entry.id   AF-A0A7X9GXK2-F1
#
_cell.length_a   1.000
_cell.length_b   1.000
_cell.length_c   1.000
_cell.angle_alpha   90.00
_cell.angle_beta   90.00
_cell.angle_gamma   90.00
#
_symmetry.space_group_name_H-M   'P 1'
#
loop_
_entity.id
_entity.type
_entity.pdbx_description
1 polymer ?
#
loop_
_entity_poly.entity_id
_entity_poly.type
_entity_poly.pdbx_seq_one_letter_code
_entity_poly.pdbx_strand_id
1 'polypeptide(L)'
;MAETKKIMVSLPNNLVEEIDFIVSMEEKNRSEFVKEAMKLYIREKRKVEVSEKLKDGYLEMSKINLNFAEMGLSQDMEELNIYEVRLTGCEKM
;
A
#
# COMPACT_ATOMS: atom_id res chain seq x y z
N MET A 1 26.15 -2.16 20.74
CA MET A 1 26.41 -2.85 19.45
C MET A 1 25.24 -3.79 19.21
N ALA A 2 24.55 -3.70 18.07
CA ALA A 2 23.46 -4.63 17.79
C ALA A 2 24.02 -6.06 17.65
N GLU A 3 23.41 -7.02 18.36
CA GLU A 3 23.79 -8.43 18.22
C GLU A 3 23.58 -8.89 16.77
N THR A 4 24.60 -9.49 16.17
CA THR A 4 24.52 -10.06 14.82
C THR A 4 24.44 -11.58 14.93
N LYS A 5 23.48 -12.18 14.21
CA LYS A 5 23.37 -13.65 14.07
C LYS A 5 23.84 -14.05 12.68
N LYS A 6 24.69 -15.08 12.59
CA LYS A 6 25.14 -15.65 11.32
C LYS A 6 24.13 -16.69 10.83
N ILE A 7 23.80 -16.62 9.54
CA ILE A 7 22.94 -17.58 8.86
C ILE A 7 23.76 -18.19 7.72
N MET A 8 23.80 -19.51 7.62
CA MET A 8 24.45 -20.24 6.53
C MET A 8 23.36 -20.80 5.61
N VAL A 9 23.48 -20.55 4.31
CA VAL A 9 22.53 -21.02 3.29
C VAL A 9 23.29 -21.61 2.11
N SER A 10 22.73 -22.65 1.50
CA SER A 10 23.23 -23.20 0.24
C SER A 10 22.46 -22.57 -0.91
N LEU A 11 23.18 -22.08 -1.92
CA LEU A 11 22.62 -21.48 -3.12
C LEU A 11 23.11 -22.23 -4.36
N PRO A 12 22.33 -22.26 -5.45
CA PRO A 12 22.80 -22.78 -6.74
C PRO A 12 24.06 -22.03 -7.23
N ASN A 13 25.02 -22.76 -7.80
CA ASN A 13 26.30 -22.19 -8.23
C ASN A 13 26.12 -21.05 -9.24
N ASN A 14 25.22 -21.20 -10.22
CA ASN A 14 24.92 -20.17 -11.21
C ASN A 14 24.46 -18.85 -10.58
N LEU A 15 23.67 -18.91 -9.50
CA LEU A 15 23.22 -17.72 -8.78
C LEU A 15 24.39 -17.06 -8.04
N VAL A 16 25.30 -17.85 -7.46
CA VAL A 16 26.50 -17.32 -6.81
C VAL A 16 27.42 -16.64 -7.83
N GLU A 17 27.60 -17.22 -9.01
CA GLU A 17 28.37 -16.64 -10.11
C GLU A 17 27.77 -15.31 -10.59
N GLU A 18 26.45 -15.22 -10.70
CA GLU A 18 25.77 -13.97 -11.05
C GLU A 18 25.95 -12.89 -9.96
N ILE A 19 25.84 -13.28 -8.69
CA ILE A 19 26.13 -12.37 -7.56
C ILE A 19 27.58 -11.88 -7.63
N ASP A 20 28.53 -12.77 -7.91
CA ASP A 20 29.94 -12.42 -8.02
C ASP A 20 30.21 -11.40 -9.11
N PHE A 21 29.58 -11.57 -10.27
CA PHE A 21 29.67 -10.62 -11.37
C PHE A 21 29.16 -9.23 -10.94
N ILE A 22 27.97 -9.14 -10.36
CA ILE A 22 27.38 -7.87 -9.92
C ILE A 22 28.23 -7.20 -8.84
N VAL A 23 28.62 -7.97 -7.84
CA VAL A 23 29.42 -7.48 -6.70
C VAL A 23 30.78 -6.96 -7.16
N SER A 24 31.38 -7.60 -8.18
CA SER A 24 32.64 -7.12 -8.80
C SER A 24 32.48 -5.78 -9.53
N MET A 25 31.31 -5.54 -10.15
CA MET A 25 31.02 -4.28 -10.83
C MET A 25 30.70 -3.14 -9.86
N GLU A 26 30.03 -3.45 -8.74
CA GLU A 26 29.61 -2.46 -7.75
C GLU A 26 30.65 -2.17 -6.65
N GLU A 27 31.85 -2.78 -6.72
CA GLU A 27 32.89 -2.71 -5.68
C GLU A 27 32.39 -3.07 -4.27
N LYS A 28 31.40 -3.97 -4.18
CA LYS A 28 30.81 -4.43 -2.91
C LYS A 28 31.38 -5.79 -2.50
N ASN A 29 30.90 -6.32 -1.36
CA ASN A 29 31.12 -7.72 -1.00
C ASN A 29 29.79 -8.51 -1.00
N ARG A 30 29.88 -9.83 -1.17
CA ARG A 30 28.71 -10.74 -1.19
C ARG A 30 27.81 -10.59 0.04
N SER A 31 28.40 -10.40 1.23
CA SER A 31 27.63 -10.29 2.49
C SER A 31 26.77 -9.03 2.50
N GLU A 32 27.30 -7.92 2.02
CA GLU A 32 26.60 -6.65 1.90
C GLU A 32 25.48 -6.73 0.87
N PHE A 33 25.77 -7.27 -0.32
CA PHE A 33 24.76 -7.51 -1.36
C PHE A 33 23.59 -8.35 -0.85
N VAL A 34 23.88 -9.48 -0.19
CA VAL A 34 22.83 -10.35 0.38
C VAL A 34 22.03 -9.64 1.47
N LYS A 35 22.67 -8.82 2.32
CA LYS A 35 21.96 -8.03 3.34
C LYS A 35 21.03 -7.00 2.69
N GLU A 36 21.47 -6.31 1.64
CA GLU A 36 20.66 -5.34 0.91
C GLU A 36 19.47 -6.01 0.23
N ALA A 37 19.71 -7.12 -0.47
CA ALA A 37 18.66 -7.91 -1.12
C ALA A 37 17.61 -8.40 -0.11
N MET A 38 18.05 -8.90 1.06
CA MET A 38 17.13 -9.35 2.12
C MET A 38 16.30 -8.19 2.69
N LYS A 39 16.92 -7.02 2.94
CA LYS A 39 16.19 -5.82 3.38
C LYS A 39 15.15 -5.38 2.37
N LEU A 40 15.51 -5.38 1.08
CA LEU A 40 14.60 -5.05 -0.01
C LEU A 40 13.44 -6.03 -0.07
N TYR A 41 13.72 -7.33 -0.05
CA TYR A 41 12.69 -8.37 -0.10
C TYR A 41 11.69 -8.27 1.06
N ILE A 42 12.18 -8.07 2.29
CA ILE A 42 11.32 -7.87 3.47
C ILE A 42 10.45 -6.61 3.31
N ARG A 43 11.02 -5.51 2.81
CA ARG A 43 10.29 -4.27 2.58
C ARG A 43 9.15 -4.46 1.57
N GLU A 44 9.42 -5.11 0.45
CA GLU A 44 8.40 -5.34 -0.58
C GLU A 44 7.32 -6.32 -0.08
N LYS A 45 7.68 -7.38 0.66
CA LYS A 45 6.71 -8.27 1.31
C LYS A 45 5.79 -7.51 2.28
N ARG A 46 6.35 -6.60 3.09
CA ARG A 46 5.56 -5.78 4.01
C ARG A 46 4.58 -4.85 3.28
N LYS A 47 4.97 -4.28 2.13
CA LYS A 47 4.04 -3.45 1.34
C LYS A 47 2.82 -4.25 0.88
N VAL A 48 3.04 -5.46 0.35
CA VAL A 48 1.94 -6.34 -0.07
C VAL A 48 1.04 -6.68 1.12
N GLU A 49 1.63 -7.02 2.27
CA GLU A 49 0.86 -7.32 3.49
C GLU A 49 0.00 -6.13 3.94
N VAL A 50 0.54 -4.90 3.89
CA VAL A 50 -0.22 -3.68 4.22
C VAL A 50 -1.36 -3.47 3.24
N SER A 51 -1.12 -3.65 1.93
CA SER A 51 -2.17 -3.51 0.91
C SER A 51 -3.31 -4.52 1.09
N GLU A 52 -3.00 -5.78 1.38
CA GLU A 52 -4.05 -6.80 1.64
C GLU A 52 -4.82 -6.48 2.92
N LYS A 53 -4.14 -6.10 4.02
CA LYS A 53 -4.82 -5.69 5.25
C LYS A 53 -5.73 -4.47 5.05
N LEU A 54 -5.30 -3.50 4.25
CA LEU A 54 -6.13 -2.33 3.91
C LEU A 54 -7.37 -2.77 3.15
N LYS A 55 -7.21 -3.62 2.13
CA LYS A 55 -8.32 -4.15 1.33
C LYS A 55 -9.32 -4.89 2.22
N ASP A 56 -8.84 -5.76 3.10
CA ASP A 56 -9.70 -6.51 4.02
C ASP A 56 -10.45 -5.56 4.97
N GLY A 57 -9.78 -4.55 5.52
CA GLY A 57 -10.42 -3.55 6.37
C GLY A 57 -11.48 -2.71 5.63
N TYR A 58 -11.23 -2.33 4.37
CA TYR A 58 -12.24 -1.65 3.54
C TYR A 58 -13.44 -2.54 3.24
N LEU A 59 -13.22 -3.84 2.99
CA LEU A 59 -14.31 -4.80 2.79
C LEU A 59 -15.14 -4.98 4.07
N GLU A 60 -14.48 -5.09 5.23
CA GLU A 60 -15.14 -5.20 6.53
C GLU A 60 -16.02 -3.98 6.82
N MET A 61 -15.49 -2.78 6.55
CA MET A 61 -16.21 -1.51 6.79
C MET A 61 -17.18 -1.12 5.67
N SER A 62 -17.22 -1.87 4.57
CA SER A 62 -17.95 -1.49 3.34
C SER A 62 -19.40 -1.07 3.59
N LYS A 63 -20.15 -1.85 4.38
CA LYS A 63 -21.56 -1.56 4.70
C LYS A 63 -21.74 -0.31 5.56
N ILE A 64 -20.88 -0.12 6.56
CA ILE A 64 -20.93 1.05 7.45
C ILE A 64 -20.58 2.30 6.66
N ASN A 65 -19.52 2.24 5.86
CA ASN A 65 -19.08 3.34 5.01
C ASN A 65 -20.14 3.71 3.96
N LEU A 66 -20.80 2.71 3.35
CA LEU A 66 -21.91 2.96 2.44
C LEU A 66 -23.05 3.69 3.14
N ASN A 67 -23.48 3.18 4.30
CA ASN A 67 -24.56 3.82 5.06
C ASN A 67 -24.22 5.27 5.44
N PHE A 68 -22.98 5.56 5.84
CA PHE A 68 -22.57 6.94 6.13
C PHE A 68 -22.48 7.81 4.89
N ALA A 69 -22.07 7.28 3.75
CA ALA A 69 -22.01 8.03 2.49
C ALA A 69 -23.41 8.39 1.97
N GLU A 70 -24.41 7.56 2.23
CA GLU A 70 -25.80 7.78 1.83
C GLU A 70 -26.63 8.51 2.90
N MET A 71 -26.10 8.62 4.12
CA MET A 71 -26.80 9.27 5.24
C MET A 71 -26.97 10.76 4.95
N GLY A 72 -28.23 11.21 4.90
CA GLY A 72 -28.56 12.61 4.66
C GLY A 72 -28.55 13.02 3.19
N LEU A 73 -28.09 12.15 2.27
CA LEU A 73 -27.95 12.49 0.86
C LEU A 73 -29.27 12.99 0.23
N SER A 74 -30.40 12.36 0.57
CA SER A 74 -31.71 12.79 0.06
C SER A 74 -32.09 14.18 0.54
N GLN A 75 -31.79 14.49 1.80
CA GLN A 75 -32.09 15.79 2.41
C GLN A 75 -31.18 16.87 1.80
N ASP A 76 -29.89 16.58 1.65
CA ASP A 76 -28.92 17.47 1.03
C ASP A 76 -29.32 17.79 -0.43
N MET A 77 -29.81 16.80 -1.18
CA MET A 77 -30.31 17.00 -2.54
C MET A 77 -31.58 17.86 -2.57
N GLU A 78 -32.50 17.66 -1.64
CA GLU A 78 -33.72 18.48 -1.54
C GLU A 78 -33.37 19.93 -1.19
N GLU A 79 -32.48 20.16 -0.23
CA GLU A 79 -31.99 21.49 0.14
C GLU A 79 -31.28 22.19 -1.01
N LEU A 80 -30.45 21.46 -1.76
CA LEU A 80 -29.79 21.99 -2.95
C LEU A 80 -30.81 22.41 -4.02
N ASN A 81 -31.81 21.57 -4.30
CA ASN A 81 -32.84 21.88 -5.28
C ASN A 81 -33.65 23.12 -4.87
N ILE A 82 -34.05 23.20 -3.59
CA ILE A 82 -34.71 24.38 -3.04
C ILE A 82 -33.84 25.62 -3.26
N TYR A 83 -32.56 25.55 -2.89
CA TYR A 83 -31.61 26.65 -3.06
C TYR A 83 -31.49 27.10 -4.52
N GLU A 84 -31.38 26.18 -5.47
CA GLU A 84 -31.30 26.48 -6.91
C GLU A 84 -32.59 27.13 -7.46
N VAL A 85 -33.76 26.64 -7.04
CA VAL A 85 -35.06 27.25 -7.39
C VAL A 85 -35.17 28.67 -6.85
N ARG A 86 -34.69 28.93 -5.63
CA ARG A 86 -34.63 30.29 -5.06
C ARG A 86 -33.72 31.20 -5.89
N LEU A 87 -32.54 30.72 -6.24
CA LEU A 87 -31.53 31.49 -6.96
C LEU A 87 -32.01 31.91 -8.35
N THR A 88 -32.79 31.04 -9.00
CA THR A 88 -33.34 31.26 -10.34
C THR A 88 -34.64 32.06 -10.36
N GLY A 89 -35.22 32.37 -9.19
CA GLY A 89 -36.50 33.09 -9.08
C GLY A 89 -37.70 32.29 -9.60
N CYS A 90 -37.56 30.97 -9.76
CA CYS A 90 -38.60 30.07 -10.26
C CYS A 90 -39.46 29.48 -9.13
N GLU A 91 -39.45 30.07 -7.93
CA GLU A 91 -40.32 29.67 -6.83
C GLU A 91 -41.79 29.74 -7.29
N LYS A 92 -42.50 28.61 -7.28
CA LYS A 92 -43.95 28.62 -7.51
C LYS A 92 -44.60 29.34 -6.33
N MET A 93 -45.21 30.51 -6.59
CA MET A 93 -46.20 31.12 -5.69
C MET A 93 -47.34 30.15 -5.40
#